data_AF-A0A1G1TKH8-F1
#
_entry.id   AF-A0A1G1TKH8-F1
#
_cell.length_a   1.000
_cell.length_b   1.000
_cell.length_c   1.000
_cell.angle_alpha   90.00
_cell.angle_beta   90.00
_cell.angle_gamma   90.00
#
_symmetry.space_group_name_H-M   'P 1'
#
loop_
_entity.id
_entity.type
_entity.pdbx_description
1 polymer ?
#
loop_
_entity_poly.entity_id
_entity_poly.type
_entity_poly.pdbx_seq_one_letter_code
_entity_poly.pdbx_strand_id
1 'polypeptide(L)'
;MAGTRPRHLPQGPLVAAAALPQELPSKCYVHYYLYLAALDAQQIEQAGQHLAAYRVQLPQQPAAMQAGGWLESAFFAAAYQHDLPAARAFQAQARPSVLVTPDVTARVEAALARLADDPVQALALAQTALQALPHSIDPGSTHLYAEWLADTVRWASSRVEQPLHSTAWLGGLPSNPLPLYKLLAGLLWATIRPFLASVVRRCHCTGAATICLFHLSSFFFYPWPSPLPTSPKRTPTAPRPSKT
;
A
#
# COMPACT_ATOMS: atom_id res chain seq x y z
N MET A 1 -21.62 -4.02 15.54
CA MET A 1 -21.03 -2.73 15.97
C MET A 1 -21.27 -1.71 14.88
N ALA A 2 -22.49 -1.17 14.88
CA ALA A 2 -23.00 -0.31 13.82
C ALA A 2 -22.46 1.13 14.00
N GLY A 3 -21.45 1.50 13.22
CA GLY A 3 -21.00 2.90 13.11
C GLY A 3 -20.40 3.49 14.38
N THR A 4 -20.11 2.69 15.40
CA THR A 4 -19.45 3.18 16.62
C THR A 4 -17.95 3.33 16.36
N ARG A 5 -17.43 4.54 16.57
CA ARG A 5 -16.00 4.83 16.46
C ARG A 5 -15.17 3.91 17.39
N PRO A 6 -14.05 3.30 16.94
CA PRO A 6 -13.32 2.28 17.69
C PRO A 6 -12.91 2.67 19.12
N ARG A 7 -12.45 3.91 19.34
CA ARG A 7 -12.07 4.38 20.68
C ARG A 7 -13.24 4.41 21.70
N HIS A 8 -14.48 4.36 21.23
CA HIS A 8 -15.70 4.35 22.07
C HIS A 8 -16.26 2.94 22.31
N LEU A 9 -15.61 1.90 21.79
CA LEU A 9 -16.00 0.52 22.09
C LEU A 9 -15.80 0.20 23.58
N PRO A 10 -16.62 -0.70 24.16
CA PRO A 10 -16.52 -1.05 25.57
C PRO A 10 -15.23 -1.83 25.85
N GLN A 11 -14.18 -1.12 26.25
CA GLN A 11 -12.82 -1.68 26.42
C GLN A 11 -12.78 -2.79 27.46
N GLY A 12 -13.45 -2.64 28.61
CA GLY A 12 -13.45 -3.64 29.68
C GLY A 12 -13.87 -5.03 29.21
N PRO A 13 -15.07 -5.19 28.60
CA PRO A 13 -15.50 -6.45 28.00
C PRO A 13 -14.56 -6.99 26.92
N LEU A 14 -14.01 -6.13 26.05
CA LEU A 14 -13.08 -6.57 25.01
C LEU A 14 -11.77 -7.12 25.60
N VAL A 15 -11.20 -6.46 26.61
CA VAL A 15 -9.99 -6.92 27.31
C VAL A 15 -10.27 -8.23 28.04
N ALA A 16 -11.40 -8.34 28.74
CA ALA A 16 -11.81 -9.58 29.39
C ALA A 16 -11.98 -10.73 28.39
N ALA A 17 -12.56 -10.47 27.22
CA ALA A 17 -12.70 -11.45 26.15
C ALA A 17 -11.35 -11.86 25.54
N ALA A 18 -10.38 -10.94 25.45
CA ALA A 18 -9.03 -11.25 24.97
C ALA A 18 -8.25 -12.17 25.93
N ALA A 19 -8.62 -12.20 27.22
CA ALA A 19 -8.04 -13.08 28.22
C ALA A 19 -8.61 -14.51 28.20
N LEU A 20 -9.69 -14.76 27.45
CA LEU A 20 -10.28 -16.10 27.31
C LEU A 20 -9.37 -17.07 26.53
N PRO A 21 -9.59 -18.40 26.59
CA PRO A 21 -8.79 -19.39 25.87
C PRO A 21 -8.70 -19.12 24.36
N GLN A 22 -7.58 -19.50 23.74
CA GLN A 22 -7.28 -19.16 22.34
C GLN A 22 -8.15 -19.91 21.34
N GLU A 23 -8.68 -21.06 21.74
CA GLU A 23 -9.47 -21.98 20.91
C GLU A 23 -10.85 -21.41 20.55
N LEU A 24 -11.27 -20.32 21.20
CA LEU A 24 -12.53 -19.65 20.88
C LEU A 24 -12.44 -18.96 19.51
N PRO A 25 -13.25 -19.38 18.51
CA PRO A 25 -13.15 -18.85 17.14
C PRO A 25 -13.32 -17.32 17.05
N SER A 26 -14.09 -16.73 17.97
CA SER A 26 -14.36 -15.29 18.01
C SER A 26 -13.20 -14.45 18.55
N LYS A 27 -12.17 -15.07 19.16
CA LYS A 27 -11.09 -14.36 19.82
C LYS A 27 -10.25 -13.52 18.84
N CYS A 28 -10.08 -13.99 17.61
CA CYS A 28 -9.40 -13.21 16.55
C CYS A 28 -10.05 -11.83 16.36
N TYR A 29 -11.39 -11.77 16.33
CA TYR A 29 -12.11 -10.51 16.16
C TYR A 29 -11.99 -9.59 17.37
N VAL A 30 -11.86 -10.13 18.58
CA VAL A 30 -11.60 -9.32 19.79
C VAL A 30 -10.27 -8.58 19.66
N HIS A 31 -9.21 -9.26 19.24
CA HIS A 31 -7.92 -8.61 18.98
C HIS A 31 -8.00 -7.59 17.86
N TYR A 32 -8.78 -7.84 16.80
CA TYR A 32 -9.00 -6.85 15.75
C TYR A 32 -9.69 -5.58 16.27
N TYR A 33 -10.69 -5.70 17.13
CA TYR A 33 -11.38 -4.54 17.72
C TYR A 33 -10.51 -3.77 18.72
N LEU A 34 -9.73 -4.48 19.54
CA LEU A 34 -8.75 -3.84 20.42
C LEU A 34 -7.64 -3.13 19.62
N TYR A 35 -7.21 -3.71 18.49
CA TYR A 35 -6.30 -3.04 17.56
C TYR A 35 -6.87 -1.71 17.05
N LEU A 36 -8.10 -1.70 16.52
CA LEU A 36 -8.72 -0.49 16.01
C LEU A 36 -8.92 0.56 17.11
N ALA A 37 -9.33 0.13 18.31
CA ALA A 37 -9.51 1.02 19.44
C ALA A 37 -8.19 1.67 19.89
N ALA A 38 -7.13 0.86 20.04
CA ALA A 38 -5.79 1.35 20.39
C ALA A 38 -5.25 2.29 19.31
N LEU A 39 -5.45 1.95 18.03
CA LEU A 39 -5.01 2.78 16.91
C LEU A 39 -5.71 4.14 16.90
N ASP A 40 -7.03 4.16 17.09
CA ASP A 40 -7.83 5.37 17.15
C ASP A 40 -7.52 6.23 18.40
N ALA A 41 -7.02 5.60 19.47
CA ALA A 41 -6.48 6.28 20.65
C ALA A 41 -4.99 6.66 20.53
N GLN A 42 -4.37 6.50 19.35
CA GLN A 42 -2.94 6.76 19.09
C GLN A 42 -1.97 5.93 19.96
N GLN A 43 -2.42 4.79 20.48
CA GLN A 43 -1.62 3.83 21.25
C GLN A 43 -0.95 2.84 20.29
N ILE A 44 -0.01 3.34 19.47
CA ILE A 44 0.54 2.60 18.32
C ILE A 44 1.19 1.27 18.72
N GLU A 45 1.94 1.23 19.83
CA GLU A 45 2.57 -0.01 20.28
C GLU A 45 1.53 -1.08 20.64
N GLN A 46 0.50 -0.72 21.42
CA GLN A 46 -0.58 -1.62 21.81
C GLN A 46 -1.40 -2.08 20.59
N ALA A 47 -1.65 -1.17 19.65
CA ALA A 47 -2.28 -1.52 18.37
C ALA A 47 -1.45 -2.59 17.64
N GLY A 48 -0.12 -2.42 17.56
CA GLY A 48 0.78 -3.39 16.95
C GLY A 48 0.75 -4.77 17.63
N GLN A 49 0.67 -4.80 18.96
CA GLN A 49 0.57 -6.05 19.74
C GLN A 49 -0.75 -6.79 19.42
N HIS A 50 -1.87 -6.08 19.40
CA HIS A 50 -3.17 -6.67 19.08
C HIS A 50 -3.27 -7.13 17.61
N LEU A 51 -2.73 -6.35 16.68
CA LEU A 51 -2.69 -6.74 15.26
C LEU A 51 -1.80 -7.97 15.04
N ALA A 52 -0.68 -8.08 15.76
CA ALA A 52 0.15 -9.27 15.73
C ALA A 52 -0.59 -10.51 16.26
N ALA A 53 -1.32 -10.39 17.36
CA ALA A 53 -2.15 -11.47 17.91
C ALA A 53 -3.28 -11.89 16.95
N TYR A 54 -3.95 -10.91 16.31
CA TYR A 54 -4.95 -11.17 15.28
C TYR A 54 -4.34 -11.95 14.09
N ARG A 55 -3.17 -11.53 13.61
CA ARG A 55 -2.48 -12.14 12.47
C ARG A 55 -2.08 -13.60 12.69
N VAL A 56 -1.76 -14.00 13.92
CA VAL A 56 -1.48 -15.41 14.25
C VAL A 56 -2.66 -16.33 13.90
N GLN A 57 -3.89 -15.81 14.00
CA GLN A 57 -5.11 -16.57 13.75
C GLN A 57 -5.63 -16.42 12.31
N LEU A 58 -5.11 -15.48 11.51
CA LEU A 58 -5.55 -15.25 10.13
C LEU A 58 -5.55 -16.52 9.27
N PRO A 59 -4.53 -17.38 9.28
CA PRO A 59 -4.53 -18.60 8.45
C PRO A 59 -5.67 -19.57 8.75
N GLN A 60 -6.29 -19.47 9.94
CA GLN A 60 -7.40 -20.33 10.38
C GLN A 60 -8.76 -19.78 9.91
N GLN A 61 -8.82 -18.52 9.46
CA GLN A 61 -10.04 -17.91 8.96
C GLN A 61 -10.34 -18.37 7.51
N PRO A 62 -11.59 -18.28 7.05
CA PRO A 62 -11.92 -18.49 5.64
C PRO A 62 -11.09 -17.58 4.73
N ALA A 63 -10.60 -18.12 3.60
CA ALA A 63 -9.70 -17.39 2.70
C ALA A 63 -10.23 -16.01 2.26
N ALA A 64 -11.56 -15.88 2.08
CA ALA A 64 -12.20 -14.61 1.74
C ALA A 64 -12.02 -13.52 2.82
N MET A 65 -11.90 -13.91 4.10
CA MET A 65 -11.71 -12.96 5.21
C MET A 65 -10.24 -12.62 5.45
N GLN A 66 -9.31 -13.51 5.08
CA GLN A 66 -7.88 -13.32 5.32
C GLN A 66 -7.33 -12.08 4.62
N ALA A 67 -7.82 -11.77 3.43
CA ALA A 67 -7.35 -10.65 2.61
C ALA A 67 -7.41 -9.31 3.34
N GLY A 68 -8.53 -9.02 4.02
CA GLY A 68 -8.69 -7.78 4.79
C GLY A 68 -7.68 -7.67 5.93
N GLY A 69 -7.41 -8.76 6.64
CA GLY A 69 -6.43 -8.77 7.73
C GLY A 69 -4.98 -8.60 7.26
N TRP A 70 -4.62 -9.19 6.12
CA TRP A 70 -3.31 -8.98 5.50
C TRP A 70 -3.13 -7.55 4.99
N LEU A 71 -4.15 -6.97 4.35
CA LEU A 71 -4.13 -5.57 3.92
C LEU A 71 -4.07 -4.62 5.11
N GLU A 72 -4.76 -4.91 6.21
CA GLU A 72 -4.65 -4.09 7.43
C GLU A 72 -3.25 -4.17 8.05
N SER A 73 -2.63 -5.36 8.01
CA SER A 73 -1.22 -5.52 8.42
C SER A 73 -0.27 -4.72 7.53
N ALA A 74 -0.52 -4.68 6.22
CA ALA A 74 0.26 -3.89 5.27
C ALA A 74 0.13 -2.38 5.54
N PHE A 75 -1.11 -1.91 5.73
CA PHE A 75 -1.38 -0.52 6.10
C PHE A 75 -0.66 -0.14 7.38
N PHE A 76 -0.78 -0.94 8.44
CA PHE A 76 -0.16 -0.62 9.73
C PHE A 76 1.37 -0.54 9.63
N ALA A 77 1.99 -1.50 8.95
CA ALA A 77 3.43 -1.52 8.71
C ALA A 77 3.90 -0.27 7.94
N ALA A 78 3.16 0.15 6.90
CA ALA A 78 3.52 1.32 6.11
C ALA A 78 3.28 2.64 6.87
N ALA A 79 2.08 2.80 7.44
CA ALA A 79 1.60 4.08 7.97
C ALA A 79 2.18 4.42 9.34
N TYR A 80 2.46 3.42 10.18
CA TYR A 80 2.84 3.63 11.58
C TYR A 80 4.19 3.03 11.96
N GLN A 81 4.61 1.94 11.32
CA GLN A 81 5.93 1.33 11.58
C GLN A 81 7.01 1.81 10.60
N HIS A 82 6.61 2.46 9.50
CA HIS A 82 7.51 2.90 8.43
C HIS A 82 8.37 1.76 7.85
N ASP A 83 7.83 0.53 7.85
CA ASP A 83 8.51 -0.67 7.38
C ASP A 83 7.97 -1.07 6.00
N LEU A 84 8.62 -0.55 4.95
CA LEU A 84 8.23 -0.82 3.57
C LEU A 84 8.37 -2.31 3.17
N PRO A 85 9.48 -3.01 3.50
CA PRO A 85 9.57 -4.46 3.27
C PRO A 85 8.43 -5.26 3.89
N ALA A 86 8.12 -5.02 5.17
CA ALA A 86 7.04 -5.74 5.84
C ALA A 86 5.67 -5.41 5.24
N ALA A 87 5.41 -4.13 4.95
CA ALA A 87 4.16 -3.71 4.32
C ALA A 87 3.91 -4.43 2.99
N ARG A 88 4.92 -4.48 2.11
CA ARG A 88 4.84 -5.21 0.83
C ARG A 88 4.67 -6.71 1.03
N ALA A 89 5.35 -7.30 2.02
CA ALA A 89 5.22 -8.72 2.33
C ALA A 89 3.82 -9.10 2.82
N PHE A 90 3.13 -8.25 3.59
CA PHE A 90 1.74 -8.47 3.98
C PHE A 90 0.79 -8.24 2.81
N GLN A 91 1.01 -7.19 2.03
CA GLN A 91 0.21 -6.92 0.84
C GLN A 91 0.23 -8.10 -0.14
N ALA A 92 1.40 -8.71 -0.37
CA ALA A 92 1.55 -9.87 -1.24
C ALA A 92 0.83 -11.15 -0.73
N GLN A 93 0.52 -11.23 0.56
CA GLN A 93 -0.26 -12.34 1.14
C GLN A 93 -1.78 -12.15 0.94
N ALA A 94 -2.24 -10.93 0.70
CA ALA A 94 -3.64 -10.64 0.48
C ALA A 94 -4.09 -11.16 -0.90
N ARG A 95 -4.93 -12.20 -0.90
CA ARG A 95 -5.58 -12.69 -2.12
C ARG A 95 -6.80 -11.84 -2.45
N PRO A 96 -7.14 -11.62 -3.73
CA PRO A 96 -8.38 -10.92 -4.09
C PRO A 96 -9.60 -11.54 -3.39
N SER A 97 -10.45 -10.69 -2.84
CA SER A 97 -11.66 -11.10 -2.12
C SER A 97 -12.77 -10.08 -2.30
N VAL A 98 -14.00 -10.57 -2.44
CA VAL A 98 -15.21 -9.74 -2.51
C VAL A 98 -15.50 -9.00 -1.21
N LEU A 99 -14.89 -9.41 -0.10
CA LEU A 99 -15.02 -8.75 1.20
C LEU A 99 -14.04 -7.57 1.37
N VAL A 100 -13.08 -7.40 0.45
CA VAL A 100 -12.19 -6.24 0.44
C VAL A 100 -12.86 -5.14 -0.35
N THR A 101 -13.31 -4.11 0.36
CA THR A 101 -13.90 -2.92 -0.26
C THR A 101 -12.84 -2.04 -0.93
N PRO A 102 -13.19 -1.25 -1.96
CA PRO A 102 -12.23 -0.45 -2.70
C PRO A 102 -11.40 0.53 -1.84
N ASP A 103 -11.97 1.02 -0.73
CA ASP A 103 -11.26 1.92 0.19
C ASP A 103 -10.06 1.25 0.85
N VAL A 104 -10.13 -0.05 1.18
CA VAL A 104 -9.07 -0.78 1.86
C VAL A 104 -7.83 -0.87 0.98
N THR A 105 -7.99 -1.29 -0.27
CA THR A 105 -6.88 -1.39 -1.23
C THR A 105 -6.28 -0.01 -1.50
N ALA A 106 -7.11 0.99 -1.80
CA ALA A 106 -6.63 2.35 -2.08
C ALA A 106 -5.91 2.97 -0.87
N ARG A 107 -6.38 2.72 0.36
CA ARG A 107 -5.74 3.19 1.60
C ARG A 107 -4.37 2.54 1.83
N VAL A 108 -4.22 1.24 1.59
CA VAL A 108 -2.92 0.56 1.69
C VAL A 108 -1.93 1.13 0.69
N GLU A 109 -2.36 1.29 -0.57
CA GLU A 109 -1.53 1.86 -1.63
C GLU A 109 -1.14 3.32 -1.31
N ALA A 110 -2.06 4.11 -0.75
CA ALA A 110 -1.77 5.48 -0.31
C ALA A 110 -0.70 5.50 0.80
N ALA A 111 -0.75 4.55 1.75
CA ALA A 111 0.25 4.43 2.80
C ALA A 111 1.63 4.02 2.26
N LEU A 112 1.67 3.09 1.29
CA LEU A 112 2.91 2.70 0.61
C LEU A 112 3.52 3.85 -0.19
N ALA A 113 2.70 4.58 -0.96
CA ALA A 113 3.15 5.74 -1.73
C ALA A 113 3.65 6.86 -0.81
N ARG A 114 2.94 7.13 0.30
CA ARG A 114 3.37 8.09 1.31
C ARG A 114 4.71 7.70 1.95
N LEU A 115 4.90 6.43 2.28
CA LEU A 115 6.16 5.92 2.83
C LEU A 115 7.31 5.98 1.81
N ALA A 116 7.01 5.83 0.53
CA ALA A 116 7.98 5.95 -0.57
C ALA A 116 8.28 7.40 -0.98
N ASP A 117 7.71 8.40 -0.28
CA ASP A 117 7.81 9.83 -0.60
C ASP A 117 7.34 10.16 -2.03
N ASP A 118 6.29 9.47 -2.51
CA ASP A 118 5.59 9.78 -3.76
C ASP A 118 4.28 10.53 -3.46
N PRO A 119 4.32 11.88 -3.39
CA PRO A 119 3.15 12.66 -3.03
C PRO A 119 2.07 12.63 -4.13
N VAL A 120 2.44 12.50 -5.40
CA VAL A 120 1.46 12.49 -6.50
C VAL A 120 0.60 11.24 -6.40
N GLN A 121 1.23 10.08 -6.26
CA GLN A 121 0.51 8.81 -6.14
C GLN A 121 -0.26 8.73 -4.82
N ALA A 122 0.34 9.15 -3.70
CA ALA A 122 -0.33 9.17 -2.40
C ALA A 122 -1.58 10.06 -2.40
N LEU A 123 -1.54 11.24 -3.03
CA LEU A 123 -2.69 12.13 -3.14
C LEU A 123 -3.85 11.46 -3.88
N ALA A 124 -3.58 10.93 -5.08
CA ALA A 124 -4.60 10.30 -5.92
C ALA A 124 -5.26 9.09 -5.24
N LEU A 125 -4.46 8.24 -4.60
CA LEU A 125 -4.95 7.06 -3.89
C LEU A 125 -5.70 7.42 -2.61
N ALA A 126 -5.23 8.41 -1.85
CA ALA A 126 -5.92 8.85 -0.64
C ALA A 126 -7.29 9.46 -0.96
N GLN A 127 -7.39 10.25 -2.03
CA GLN A 127 -8.67 10.77 -2.53
C GLN A 127 -9.61 9.65 -3.00
N THR A 128 -9.07 8.66 -3.71
CA THR A 128 -9.84 7.47 -4.12
C THR A 128 -10.39 6.71 -2.92
N ALA A 129 -9.57 6.50 -1.89
CA ALA A 129 -10.00 5.83 -0.66
C ALA A 129 -11.08 6.63 0.08
N LEU A 130 -10.92 7.96 0.20
CA LEU A 130 -11.92 8.83 0.82
C LEU A 130 -13.28 8.76 0.13
N GLN A 131 -13.30 8.70 -1.21
CA GLN A 131 -14.53 8.57 -1.99
C GLN A 131 -15.22 7.21 -1.78
N ALA A 132 -14.44 6.15 -1.54
CA ALA A 132 -14.96 4.79 -1.35
C ALA A 132 -15.38 4.49 0.10
N LEU A 133 -14.87 5.22 1.10
CA LEU A 133 -15.14 4.99 2.53
C LEU A 133 -16.63 4.88 2.91
N PRO A 134 -17.57 5.67 2.34
CA PRO A 134 -19.00 5.55 2.65
C PRO A 134 -19.59 4.16 2.34
N HIS A 135 -18.90 3.35 1.54
CA HIS A 135 -19.30 2.00 1.16
C HIS A 135 -18.54 0.90 1.93
N SER A 136 -17.76 1.28 2.96
CA SER A 136 -17.02 0.32 3.79
C SER A 136 -17.97 -0.58 4.59
N ILE A 137 -17.58 -1.85 4.75
CA ILE A 137 -18.32 -2.83 5.55
C ILE A 137 -18.25 -2.56 7.06
N ASP A 138 -17.27 -1.78 7.50
CA ASP A 138 -17.10 -1.36 8.89
C ASP A 138 -17.24 0.17 9.01
N PRO A 139 -18.48 0.70 9.08
CA PRO A 139 -18.70 2.13 9.19
C PRO A 139 -18.07 2.74 10.45
N GLY A 140 -17.83 1.95 11.51
CA GLY A 140 -17.22 2.46 12.74
C GLY A 140 -15.79 2.94 12.54
N SER A 141 -14.96 2.15 11.85
CA SER A 141 -13.56 2.50 11.58
C SER A 141 -13.38 3.57 10.49
N THR A 142 -14.43 3.90 9.72
CA THR A 142 -14.35 4.94 8.68
C THR A 142 -13.90 6.30 9.23
N HIS A 143 -14.29 6.66 10.45
CA HIS A 143 -13.85 7.91 11.09
C HIS A 143 -12.32 7.97 11.27
N LEU A 144 -11.75 6.88 11.79
CA LEU A 144 -10.30 6.75 11.98
C LEU A 144 -9.56 6.85 10.64
N TYR A 145 -10.02 6.12 9.63
CA TYR A 145 -9.35 6.11 8.33
C TYR A 145 -9.55 7.41 7.56
N ALA A 146 -10.70 8.07 7.67
CA ALA A 146 -10.95 9.37 7.06
C ALA A 146 -9.98 10.43 7.58
N GLU A 147 -9.70 10.46 8.89
CA GLU A 147 -8.73 11.37 9.48
C GLU A 147 -7.32 11.12 8.91
N TRP A 148 -6.85 9.86 8.93
CA TRP A 148 -5.53 9.51 8.39
C TRP A 148 -5.39 9.83 6.89
N LEU A 149 -6.45 9.58 6.11
CA LEU A 149 -6.47 9.86 4.67
C LEU A 149 -6.50 11.36 4.39
N ALA A 150 -7.29 12.14 5.12
CA ALA A 150 -7.31 13.59 5.01
C ALA A 150 -5.94 14.20 5.34
N ASP A 151 -5.24 13.64 6.34
CA ASP A 151 -3.87 14.04 6.69
C ASP A 151 -2.89 13.71 5.56
N THR A 152 -3.05 12.55 4.91
CA THR A 152 -2.26 12.16 3.75
C THR A 152 -2.50 13.10 2.56
N VAL A 153 -3.74 13.50 2.30
CA VAL A 153 -4.07 14.50 1.27
C VAL A 153 -3.39 15.82 1.56
N ARG A 154 -3.49 16.36 2.78
CA ARG A 154 -2.83 17.63 3.15
C ARG A 154 -1.31 17.55 3.01
N TRP A 155 -0.71 16.46 3.48
CA TRP A 155 0.74 16.22 3.33
C TRP A 155 1.13 16.21 1.85
N ALA A 156 0.44 15.44 1.02
CA ALA A 156 0.78 15.28 -0.38
C ALA A 156 0.56 16.56 -1.20
N SER A 157 -0.54 17.29 -0.98
CA SER A 157 -0.80 18.59 -1.62
C SER A 157 0.31 19.59 -1.34
N SER A 158 0.77 19.69 -0.08
CA SER A 158 1.85 20.62 0.27
C SER A 158 3.19 20.30 -0.43
N ARG A 159 3.41 19.05 -0.83
CA ARG A 159 4.61 18.58 -1.53
C ARG A 159 4.50 18.78 -3.03
N VAL A 160 3.32 18.57 -3.60
CA VAL A 160 3.05 18.79 -5.04
C VAL A 160 3.06 20.28 -5.36
N GLU A 161 2.51 21.09 -4.47
CA GLU A 161 2.41 22.54 -4.64
C GLU A 161 3.70 23.28 -4.39
N GLN A 162 4.75 22.68 -3.81
CA GLN A 162 6.08 23.29 -3.72
C GLN A 162 6.67 23.41 -5.13
N PRO A 163 6.50 24.56 -5.82
CA PRO A 163 7.04 24.74 -7.13
C PRO A 163 8.54 25.03 -6.94
N LEU A 164 9.27 25.03 -8.05
CA LEU A 164 10.71 25.32 -8.17
C LEU A 164 11.14 26.72 -7.64
N HIS A 165 10.42 27.35 -6.71
CA HIS A 165 10.82 28.60 -6.04
C HIS A 165 12.16 28.49 -5.30
N SER A 166 12.69 27.28 -5.10
CA SER A 166 14.03 27.07 -4.55
C SER A 166 15.18 27.13 -5.57
N THR A 167 14.94 27.42 -6.86
CA THR A 167 16.02 27.70 -7.84
C THR A 167 16.21 29.18 -8.17
N ALA A 168 15.46 30.09 -7.54
CA ALA A 168 15.47 31.52 -7.89
C ALA A 168 16.53 32.39 -7.17
N TRP A 169 17.44 31.83 -6.37
CA TRP A 169 18.42 32.62 -5.59
C TRP A 169 19.91 32.39 -5.91
N LEU A 170 20.25 31.73 -7.03
CA LEU A 170 21.58 31.90 -7.62
C LEU A 170 21.53 33.03 -8.65
N GLY A 171 21.57 34.25 -8.12
CA GLY A 171 21.91 35.44 -8.90
C GLY A 171 23.28 35.24 -9.55
N GLY A 172 23.28 35.12 -10.88
CA GLY A 172 24.50 34.95 -11.66
C GLY A 172 24.25 34.33 -13.03
N LEU A 173 23.41 34.97 -13.86
CA LEU A 173 23.40 34.68 -15.30
C LEU A 173 24.68 35.28 -15.93
N PRO A 174 25.45 34.50 -16.70
CA PRO A 174 25.97 34.99 -17.96
C PRO A 174 24.96 34.68 -19.07
N SER A 175 24.74 35.71 -19.88
CA SER A 175 23.87 35.80 -21.04
C SER A 175 24.15 34.78 -22.15
N ASN A 176 23.07 34.19 -22.68
CA ASN A 176 22.89 33.69 -24.07
C ASN A 176 23.62 32.39 -24.52
N PRO A 177 23.18 31.73 -25.62
CA PRO A 177 21.81 31.57 -26.15
C PRO A 177 21.46 30.13 -26.67
N LEU A 178 20.15 29.87 -26.76
CA LEU A 178 19.41 28.92 -27.65
C LEU A 178 19.51 27.38 -27.48
N PRO A 179 18.42 26.64 -27.78
CA PRO A 179 18.19 25.29 -27.29
C PRO A 179 18.32 24.24 -28.41
N LEU A 180 19.46 23.57 -28.47
CA LEU A 180 19.66 22.38 -29.31
C LEU A 180 18.63 21.25 -29.03
N TYR A 181 18.02 21.24 -27.85
CA TYR A 181 17.05 20.21 -27.46
C TYR A 181 15.71 20.28 -28.22
N LYS A 182 15.27 21.48 -28.67
CA LYS A 182 14.04 21.60 -29.47
C LYS A 182 14.19 21.02 -30.88
N LEU A 183 15.40 21.07 -31.44
CA LEU A 183 15.72 20.44 -32.72
C LEU A 183 15.78 18.90 -32.60
N LEU A 184 16.31 18.37 -31.49
CA LEU A 184 16.38 16.92 -31.26
C LEU A 184 15.00 16.29 -30.98
N ALA A 185 14.13 16.98 -30.24
CA ALA A 185 12.77 16.49 -29.99
C ALA A 185 11.91 16.43 -31.27
N GLY A 186 12.08 17.39 -32.18
CA GLY A 186 11.41 17.38 -33.48
C GLY A 186 11.86 16.26 -34.40
N LEU A 187 13.17 15.96 -34.43
CA LEU A 187 13.74 14.87 -35.24
C LEU A 187 13.33 13.48 -34.74
N LEU A 188 13.22 13.29 -33.42
CA LEU A 188 12.76 12.01 -32.85
C LEU A 188 11.27 11.74 -33.14
N TRP A 189 10.44 12.79 -33.17
CA TRP A 189 9.02 12.65 -33.50
C TRP A 189 8.79 12.32 -34.99
N ALA A 190 9.61 12.89 -35.88
CA ALA A 190 9.52 12.67 -37.32
C ALA A 190 9.87 11.23 -37.73
N THR A 191 10.78 10.55 -37.02
CA THR A 191 11.16 9.16 -37.32
C THR A 191 10.18 8.12 -36.76
N ILE A 192 9.53 8.39 -35.64
CA ILE A 192 8.60 7.43 -34.99
C ILE A 192 7.21 7.43 -35.67
N ARG A 193 6.76 8.57 -36.22
CA ARG A 193 5.42 8.74 -36.81
C ARG A 193 5.07 7.73 -37.94
N PRO A 194 5.95 7.42 -38.93
CA PRO A 194 5.59 6.46 -39.97
C PRO A 194 5.50 5.01 -39.45
N PHE A 195 6.22 4.66 -38.39
CA PHE A 195 6.18 3.31 -37.81
C PHE A 195 4.83 3.03 -37.11
N LEU A 196 4.31 4.01 -36.36
CA LEU A 196 2.99 3.93 -35.72
C LEU A 196 1.85 3.84 -36.74
N ALA A 197 1.95 4.54 -37.88
CA ALA A 197 0.93 4.49 -38.93
C ALA A 197 0.88 3.11 -39.64
N SER A 198 2.00 2.40 -39.73
CA SER A 198 2.07 1.05 -40.33
C SER A 198 1.43 -0.02 -39.44
N VAL A 199 1.60 0.11 -38.11
CA VAL A 199 1.01 -0.82 -37.13
C VAL A 199 -0.52 -0.73 -37.13
N VAL A 200 -1.08 0.48 -37.19
CA VAL A 200 -2.55 0.69 -37.22
C VAL A 200 -3.16 0.11 -38.51
N ARG A 201 -2.47 0.19 -39.65
CA ARG A 201 -3.01 -0.29 -40.93
C ARG A 201 -3.06 -1.82 -41.04
N ARG A 202 -2.26 -2.56 -40.26
CA ARG A 202 -2.32 -4.04 -40.20
C ARG A 202 -3.43 -4.57 -39.30
N CYS A 203 -3.98 -3.76 -38.39
CA CYS A 203 -5.07 -4.19 -37.49
C CYS A 203 -6.47 -4.12 -38.13
N HIS A 204 -6.62 -3.57 -39.34
CA HIS A 204 -7.92 -3.44 -40.00
C HIS A 204 -8.36 -4.63 -40.86
N CYS A 205 -7.53 -5.67 -41.04
CA CYS A 205 -7.87 -6.83 -41.88
C CYS A 205 -8.38 -8.06 -41.12
N THR A 206 -8.46 -8.02 -39.80
CA THR A 206 -9.06 -9.09 -38.98
C THR A 206 -10.04 -8.45 -38.01
N GLY A 207 -11.31 -8.82 -38.09
CA GLY A 207 -12.42 -8.22 -37.34
C GLY A 207 -12.36 -8.45 -35.83
N ALA A 208 -11.35 -7.89 -35.16
CA ALA A 208 -11.11 -7.93 -33.73
C ALA A 208 -10.60 -6.57 -33.23
N ALA A 209 -11.24 -5.48 -33.66
CA ALA A 209 -10.76 -4.11 -33.45
C ALA A 209 -11.06 -3.50 -32.07
N THR A 210 -11.61 -4.25 -31.10
CA THR A 210 -12.01 -3.68 -29.80
C THR A 210 -11.06 -4.02 -28.64
N ILE A 211 -10.02 -4.85 -28.83
CA ILE A 211 -9.18 -5.32 -27.70
C ILE A 211 -7.70 -4.87 -27.77
N CYS A 212 -7.18 -4.41 -28.91
CA CYS A 212 -5.73 -4.20 -29.07
C CYS A 212 -5.16 -2.82 -28.67
N LEU A 213 -5.97 -1.83 -28.29
CA LEU A 213 -5.45 -0.50 -27.94
C LEU A 213 -5.05 -0.34 -26.45
N PHE A 214 -5.26 -1.36 -25.62
CA PHE A 214 -4.97 -1.29 -24.18
C PHE A 214 -3.68 -2.01 -23.71
N HIS A 215 -2.93 -2.69 -24.59
CA HIS A 215 -1.80 -3.53 -24.18
C HIS A 215 -0.40 -3.07 -24.62
N LEU A 216 -0.26 -1.94 -25.31
CA LEU A 216 1.04 -1.49 -25.85
C LEU A 216 1.82 -0.50 -24.98
N SER A 217 1.30 -0.10 -23.81
CA SER A 217 1.99 0.79 -22.86
C SER A 217 2.73 0.08 -21.73
N SER A 218 2.73 -1.27 -21.67
CA SER A 218 3.30 -2.01 -20.52
C SER A 218 4.52 -2.87 -20.83
N PHE A 219 5.14 -2.77 -22.02
CA PHE A 219 6.20 -3.70 -22.45
C PHE A 219 7.64 -3.17 -22.44
N PHE A 220 7.89 -1.96 -21.94
CA PHE A 220 9.26 -1.46 -21.70
C PHE A 220 9.42 -1.10 -20.23
N PHE A 221 9.98 -2.03 -19.45
CA PHE A 221 10.62 -1.92 -18.11
C PHE A 221 10.24 -3.11 -17.20
N TYR A 222 10.83 -4.28 -17.47
CA TYR A 222 11.09 -5.28 -16.43
C TYR A 222 12.41 -5.97 -16.76
N PRO A 223 13.49 -5.77 -15.98
CA PRO A 223 14.58 -6.71 -15.94
C PRO A 223 14.22 -7.90 -15.03
N TRP A 224 14.55 -9.07 -15.56
CA TRP A 224 14.45 -10.42 -15.02
C TRP A 224 15.08 -10.58 -13.61
N PRO A 225 14.54 -11.45 -12.72
CA PRO A 225 15.15 -11.68 -11.41
C PRO A 225 16.37 -12.60 -11.51
N SER A 226 17.47 -12.20 -10.87
CA SER A 226 18.64 -13.04 -10.62
C SER A 226 18.30 -14.20 -9.66
N PRO A 227 18.97 -15.36 -9.76
CA PRO A 227 18.77 -16.48 -8.86
C PRO A 227 19.26 -16.15 -7.43
N LEU A 228 18.51 -16.61 -6.43
CA LEU A 228 18.81 -16.47 -5.01
C LEU A 228 20.14 -17.15 -4.62
N PRO A 229 20.93 -16.58 -3.68
CA PRO A 229 22.06 -17.29 -3.09
C PRO A 229 21.58 -18.43 -2.18
N THR A 230 22.16 -19.60 -2.37
CA THR A 230 22.00 -20.75 -1.48
C THR A 230 22.61 -20.46 -0.11
N SER A 231 21.82 -20.59 0.96
CA SER A 231 22.31 -20.47 2.33
C SER A 231 23.27 -21.62 2.69
N PRO A 232 24.37 -21.36 3.42
CA PRO A 232 25.27 -22.41 3.87
C PRO A 232 24.62 -23.26 4.97
N LYS A 233 24.73 -24.59 4.82
CA LYS A 233 24.37 -25.59 5.84
C LYS A 233 25.12 -25.27 7.15
N ARG A 234 24.38 -24.99 8.23
CA ARG A 234 24.94 -24.97 9.59
C ARG A 234 25.19 -26.41 10.05
N THR A 235 26.45 -26.72 10.34
CA THR A 235 26.88 -27.96 10.99
C THR A 235 26.45 -27.96 12.46
N PRO A 236 25.97 -29.07 13.03
CA PRO A 236 25.62 -29.14 14.45
C PRO A 236 26.90 -29.10 15.31
N THR A 237 26.95 -28.18 16.27
CA THR A 237 28.02 -28.11 17.27
C THR A 237 27.78 -29.18 18.35
N ALA A 238 28.79 -29.99 18.62
CA ALA A 238 28.74 -31.08 19.60
C ALA A 238 28.58 -30.57 21.06
N PRO A 239 27.95 -31.35 21.96
CA PRO A 239 27.78 -30.97 23.36
C PRO A 239 29.10 -31.03 24.14
N ARG A 240 29.29 -30.05 25.02
CA ARG A 240 30.45 -29.89 25.91
C ARG A 240 30.31 -30.84 27.11
N PRO A 241 31.34 -31.62 27.48
CA PRO A 241 31.26 -32.49 28.66
C PRO A 241 31.27 -31.67 29.95
N SER A 242 30.35 -32.01 30.85
CA SER A 242 30.30 -31.54 32.23
C SER A 242 31.48 -32.08 33.02
N LYS A 243 32.25 -31.19 33.66
CA LYS A 243 33.26 -31.57 34.65
C LYS A 243 32.56 -31.83 35.99
N THR A 244 32.69 -33.06 36.47
CA THR A 244 32.62 -33.46 37.90
C THR A 244 33.76 -32.83 38.69
#